data_AF-A0A3D2M9V3-F1
#
_entry.id   AF-A0A3D2M9V3-F1
#
_cell.length_a   1.000
_cell.length_b   1.000
_cell.length_c   1.000
_cell.angle_alpha   90.00
_cell.angle_beta   90.00
_cell.angle_gamma   90.00
#
_symmetry.space_group_name_H-M   'P 1'
#
loop_
_entity.id
_entity.type
_entity.pdbx_description
1 polymer ?
#
loop_
_entity_poly.entity_id
_entity_poly.type
_entity_poly.pdbx_seq_one_letter_code
_entity_poly.pdbx_strand_id
1 'polypeptide(L)' 'MNKYNLIENILSNNKMIRLRIYTLEYKIEFNDKYIIYPILYQNRKYSYNSLKELFENYMIYNEPIIQNIDKIRIIE' A
#
# COMPACT_ATOMS: atom_id res chain seq x y z
N MET A 1 -2.86 13.01 12.60
CA MET A 1 -2.07 12.81 11.37
C MET A 1 -2.78 11.76 10.54
N ASN A 2 -3.15 12.07 9.29
CA ASN A 2 -3.89 11.13 8.42
C ASN A 2 -3.01 9.88 8.16
N LYS A 3 -3.61 8.67 8.17
CA LYS A 3 -2.88 7.41 7.98
C LYS A 3 -2.16 7.34 6.62
N TYR A 4 -2.71 8.02 5.61
CA TYR A 4 -2.03 8.19 4.32
C TYR A 4 -0.67 8.88 4.51
N ASN A 5 -0.65 10.04 5.18
CA ASN A 5 0.57 10.80 5.43
C ASN A 5 1.60 10.00 6.27
N LEU A 6 1.13 9.13 7.16
CA LEU A 6 2.01 8.23 7.91
C LEU A 6 2.69 7.20 6.99
N ILE A 7 1.91 6.56 6.11
CA ILE A 7 2.43 5.59 5.13
C ILE A 7 3.40 6.27 4.17
N GLU A 8 3.05 7.47 3.69
CA GLU A 8 3.90 8.30 2.84
C GLU A 8 5.24 8.60 3.52
N ASN A 9 5.22 9.08 4.76
CA ASN A 9 6.44 9.37 5.52
C ASN A 9 7.31 8.13 5.74
N ILE A 10 6.73 6.95 6.03
CA ILE A 10 7.49 5.72 6.21
C ILE A 10 8.14 5.29 4.89
N LEU A 11 7.40 5.35 3.78
CA LEU A 11 7.91 4.97 2.47
C LEU A 11 9.03 5.92 1.99
N SER A 12 8.93 7.21 2.27
CA SER A 12 10.00 8.17 1.96
C SER A 12 11.31 7.87 2.70
N ASN A 13 11.23 7.29 3.90
CA ASN A 13 12.42 6.98 4.72
C ASN A 13 12.96 5.56 4.47
N ASN A 14 12.09 4.56 4.35
CA ASN A 14 12.47 3.14 4.35
C ASN A 14 12.27 2.43 3.00
N LYS A 15 11.82 3.15 1.95
CA LYS A 15 11.47 2.63 0.61
C LYS A 15 10.49 1.46 0.60
N MET A 16 10.01 1.00 1.74
CA MET A 16 9.24 -0.22 1.88
C MET A 16 8.43 -0.17 3.17
N ILE A 17 7.21 -0.66 3.10
CA ILE A 17 6.32 -0.83 4.25
C ILE A 17 5.51 -2.12 4.09
N ARG A 18 5.24 -2.79 5.21
CA ARG A 18 4.31 -3.90 5.27
C ARG A 18 3.01 -3.44 5.92
N LEU A 19 1.91 -3.91 5.37
CA LEU A 19 0.56 -3.49 5.75
C LEU A 19 -0.31 -4.73 5.88
N ARG A 20 -1.24 -4.73 6.83
CA ARG A 20 -2.39 -5.63 6.82
C ARG A 20 -3.63 -4.84 6.43
N ILE A 21 -4.37 -5.34 5.47
CA ILE A 21 -5.64 -4.79 5.02
C ILE A 21 -6.66 -5.91 5.13
N TYR A 22 -7.63 -5.74 6.03
CA TYR A 22 -8.49 -6.83 6.48
C TYR A 22 -7.68 -8.02 7.02
N THR A 23 -7.72 -9.17 6.35
CA THR A 23 -7.03 -10.41 6.75
C THR A 23 -5.74 -10.65 5.98
N LEU A 24 -5.50 -9.90 4.88
CA LEU A 24 -4.36 -10.11 4.00
C LEU A 24 -3.23 -9.14 4.31
N GLU A 25 -2.00 -9.63 4.19
CA GLU A 25 -0.79 -8.83 4.31
C GLU A 25 -0.26 -8.44 2.94
N TYR A 26 0.13 -7.18 2.83
CA TYR A 26 0.60 -6.52 1.64
C TYR A 26 1.95 -5.90 1.91
N LYS A 27 2.73 -5.78 0.84
CA LYS A 27 3.95 -5.00 0.82
C LYS A 27 3.76 -3.86 -0.17
N ILE A 28 4.14 -2.66 0.25
CA ILE A 28 4.36 -1.53 -0.67
C ILE A 28 5.84 -1.24 -0.69
N GLU A 29 6.42 -1.14 -1.87
CA GLU A 29 7.83 -0.84 -2.11
C GLU A 29 7.96 0.33 -3.08
N PHE A 30 8.99 1.15 -2.93
CA PHE A 30 9.32 2.23 -3.85
C PHE A 30 10.66 1.92 -4.53
N ASN A 31 10.60 1.68 -5.85
CA ASN A 31 11.75 1.49 -6.72
C ASN A 31 11.43 2.14 -8.08
N ASP A 32 11.71 3.45 -8.20
CA ASP A 32 11.25 4.38 -9.25
C ASP A 32 9.72 4.55 -9.35
N LYS A 33 8.97 3.51 -9.03
CA LYS A 33 7.51 3.44 -8.92
C LYS A 33 7.10 2.83 -7.60
N TYR A 34 5.87 3.11 -7.19
CA TYR A 34 5.23 2.45 -6.05
C TYR A 34 4.67 1.10 -6.48
N ILE A 35 5.14 0.03 -5.85
CA ILE A 35 4.78 -1.34 -6.17
C ILE A 35 4.02 -1.93 -4.98
N ILE A 36 2.81 -2.45 -5.22
CA ILE A 36 2.00 -3.15 -4.21
C ILE A 36 1.71 -4.58 -4.63
N TYR A 37 1.79 -5.50 -3.67
CA TYR A 37 1.36 -6.88 -3.82
C TYR A 37 1.02 -7.52 -2.47
N PRO A 38 0.09 -8.48 -2.45
CA PRO A 38 -0.08 -9.34 -1.28
C PRO A 38 1.17 -10.22 -1.09
N ILE A 39 1.64 -10.38 0.14
CA ILE A 39 2.85 -11.16 0.45
C ILE A 39 2.71 -12.63 0.00
N LEU A 40 1.51 -13.20 0.13
CA LEU A 40 1.19 -14.56 -0.32
C LEU A 40 1.17 -14.72 -1.85
N TYR A 41 1.08 -13.61 -2.59
CA TYR A 41 0.93 -13.61 -4.05
C TYR A 41 1.96 -12.68 -4.69
N GLN A 42 3.25 -12.95 -4.48
CA GLN A 42 4.35 -12.09 -4.95
C GLN A 42 4.40 -11.88 -6.47
N ASN A 43 3.73 -12.72 -7.25
CA ASN A 43 3.60 -12.58 -8.70
C ASN A 43 2.54 -11.55 -9.12
N ARG A 44 1.67 -11.09 -8.21
CA ARG A 44 0.59 -10.12 -8.46
C ARG A 44 1.02 -8.71 -8.09
N LYS A 45 2.11 -8.25 -8.69
CA LYS A 45 2.65 -6.89 -8.48
C LYS A 45 1.94 -5.88 -9.38
N TYR A 46 1.54 -4.78 -8.77
CA TYR A 46 0.97 -3.63 -9.47
C TYR A 46 1.87 -2.43 -9.21
N SER A 47 2.15 -1.64 -10.24
CA SER A 47 3.03 -0.46 -10.13
C SER A 47 2.30 0.81 -10.51
N TYR A 48 2.62 1.89 -9.80
CA TYR A 48 2.00 3.20 -9.92
C TYR A 48 3.07 4.29 -9.85
N ASN A 49 2.85 5.42 -10.52
CA ASN A 49 3.84 6.51 -10.58
C ASN A 49 3.84 7.37 -9.31
N SER A 50 2.77 7.34 -8.52
CA SER A 50 2.69 8.02 -7.22
C SER A 50 1.96 7.19 -6.17
N LEU A 51 2.21 7.48 -4.90
CA LEU A 51 1.49 6.83 -3.80
C LEU A 51 0.00 7.16 -3.85
N LYS A 52 -0.36 8.40 -4.21
CA LYS A 52 -1.74 8.83 -4.42
C LYS A 52 -2.43 7.97 -5.49
N GLU A 53 -1.78 7.79 -6.65
CA GLU A 53 -2.31 6.95 -7.74
C GLU A 53 -2.52 5.50 -7.30
N LEU A 54 -1.58 4.93 -6.54
CA LEU A 54 -1.74 3.60 -5.93
C LEU A 54 -2.99 3.56 -5.04
N PHE A 55 -3.17 4.58 -4.20
CA PHE A 55 -4.27 4.61 -3.25
C PHE A 55 -5.64 4.80 -3.90
N GLU A 56 -5.70 5.56 -4.99
CA GLU A 56 -6.92 5.83 -5.74
C GLU A 56 -7.31 4.69 -6.70
N ASN A 57 -6.36 3.83 -7.12
CA ASN A 57 -6.59 2.83 -8.18
C ASN A 57 -6.37 1.37 -7.76
N TYR A 58 -5.64 1.08 -6.68
CA TYR A 58 -5.48 -0.31 -6.24
C TYR A 58 -6.76 -0.80 -5.57
N MET A 59 -7.44 -1.75 -6.21
CA MET A 59 -8.74 -2.25 -5.78
C MET A 59 -8.59 -3.40 -4.79
N ILE A 60 -9.26 -3.29 -3.64
CA ILE A 60 -9.39 -4.34 -2.63
C ILE A 60 -10.89 -4.50 -2.38
N TYR A 61 -11.40 -5.73 -2.55
CA TYR A 61 -12.85 -6.02 -2.45
C TYR A 61 -13.73 -5.07 -3.29
N ASN A 62 -13.30 -4.76 -4.52
CA ASN A 62 -13.99 -3.87 -5.46
C ASN A 62 -14.06 -2.39 -5.04
N GLU A 63 -13.25 -1.97 -4.06
CA GLU A 63 -13.11 -0.57 -3.68
C GLU A 63 -11.65 -0.14 -3.75
N PRO A 64 -11.37 1.12 -4.13
CA PRO A 64 -10.04 1.70 -3.98
C PRO A 64 -9.54 1.59 -2.53
N ILE A 65 -8.27 1.25 -2.35
CA ILE A 65 -7.66 1.14 -1.01
C ILE A 65 -7.79 2.44 -0.19
N ILE A 66 -7.84 3.62 -0.82
CA ILE A 66 -8.08 4.89 -0.13
C ILE A 66 -9.42 4.92 0.63
N GLN A 67 -10.46 4.28 0.10
CA GLN A 67 -11.76 4.18 0.76
C GLN A 67 -11.72 3.22 1.97
N ASN A 68 -10.70 2.36 2.02
CA ASN A 68 -10.48 1.37 3.06
C ASN A 68 -9.32 1.75 4.01
N ILE A 69 -8.91 3.01 4.02
CA ILE A 69 -7.71 3.46 4.73
C ILE A 69 -7.79 3.17 6.24
N ASP A 70 -8.97 3.29 6.84
CA ASP A 70 -9.16 3.02 8.27
C ASP A 70 -8.90 1.56 8.63
N LYS A 71 -9.06 0.64 7.68
CA LYS A 71 -8.81 -0.80 7.85
C LYS A 71 -7.35 -1.18 7.74
N ILE A 72 -6.50 -0.29 7.22
CA ILE A 72 -5.07 -0.53 7.07
C ILE A 72 -4.41 -0.53 8.44
N ARG A 73 -3.63 -1.56 8.75
CA ARG A 73 -2.73 -1.64 9.89
C ARG A 73 -1.31 -1.76 9.38
N ILE A 74 -0.42 -0.88 9.82
CA ILE A 74 1.00 -1.01 9.52
C ILE A 74 1.54 -2.15 10.39
N ILE A 75 2.31 -3.05 9.80
CA ILE A 75 2.94 -4.18 10.49
C ILE A 75 4.46 -4.04 10.31
N GLU A 76 5.20 -4.26 11.40
CA GLU A 76 6.68 -4.15 11.44
C GLU A 76 7.38 -5.23 10.60
#